data_AF-A0A1C6SI52-F1
#
_entry.id   AF-A0A1C6SI52-F1
#
_cell.length_a   1.000
_cell.length_b   1.000
_cell.length_c   1.000
_cell.angle_alpha   90.00
_cell.angle_beta   90.00
_cell.angle_gamma   90.00
#
_symmetry.space_group_name_H-M   'P 1'
#
loop_
_entity.id
_entity.type
_entity.pdbx_description
1 polymer ?
#
loop_
_entity_poly.entity_id
_entity_poly.type
_entity_poly.pdbx_seq_one_letter_code
_entity_poly.pdbx_strand_id
1 'polypeptide(L)'
;MKPEIPEPAWLSPEVAYVGDLAAALQRVAVEIGVDVGDVTTNEHSPLSHARVASAVPEREALGVSVDQVNRCFSLGGWGQGIQLLTGSTDDLAEVVRLAHVWRTGVPLVEIRRRAPFVTVSERALAHERGPEHVVAYQWRQLFADVEEQADWPEFGELVRAAYGEPRLRQLYVYTSHWSIQFSTCTGFPFAHGGVPHLQAAHDRSPYRVVSPCDVLVGETTTPQEAVALAVRRLSDHTGPAVSGTAEAAPTDPWWEEAARRCGRDACGDVPRFLLREVTVAHWEAVFNWVGGGRRPWRYAEGGAEPPLPTAAAVFARPADAPPATLQMSLGAPASILTFYPTLANELCFDLDLSMLADGDGRLTTLLELVDEIWRKTQLTGPFLMAPQTDPARPILAVHALSGVRLRLLD
;
A
#
# COMPACT_ATOMS: atom_id res chain seq x y z
N MET A 1 -26.15 -8.67 -17.48
CA MET A 1 -25.46 -8.87 -18.77
C MET A 1 -24.60 -7.65 -19.00
N LYS A 2 -23.27 -7.78 -18.86
CA LYS A 2 -22.33 -6.68 -19.15
C LYS A 2 -22.34 -6.49 -20.67
N PRO A 3 -22.44 -5.27 -21.23
CA PRO A 3 -22.39 -5.14 -22.68
C PRO A 3 -20.99 -5.54 -23.15
N GLU A 4 -20.92 -6.51 -24.07
CA GLU A 4 -19.72 -6.76 -24.87
C GLU A 4 -19.46 -5.49 -25.69
N ILE A 5 -18.40 -4.78 -25.33
CA ILE A 5 -17.85 -3.72 -26.17
C ILE A 5 -17.19 -4.42 -27.37
N PRO A 6 -17.49 -4.05 -28.62
CA PRO A 6 -16.93 -4.73 -29.78
C PRO A 6 -15.40 -4.61 -29.80
N GLU A 7 -14.69 -5.69 -30.14
CA GLU A 7 -13.22 -5.65 -30.29
C GLU A 7 -12.82 -4.61 -31.36
N PRO A 8 -11.89 -3.67 -31.04
CA PRO A 8 -11.58 -2.53 -31.89
C PRO A 8 -10.57 -2.87 -32.99
N ALA A 9 -10.86 -3.88 -33.83
CA ALA A 9 -9.98 -4.28 -34.93
C ALA A 9 -9.80 -3.20 -36.03
N TRP A 10 -10.63 -2.15 -36.05
CA TRP A 10 -10.60 -1.10 -37.07
C TRP A 10 -9.88 0.20 -36.65
N LEU A 11 -9.55 0.38 -35.37
CA LEU A 11 -8.91 1.61 -34.87
C LEU A 11 -7.40 1.64 -35.10
N SER A 12 -6.75 0.50 -35.30
CA SER A 12 -5.31 0.41 -35.61
C SER A 12 -5.05 -0.74 -36.58
N PRO A 13 -5.25 -0.52 -37.89
CA PRO A 13 -5.09 -1.54 -38.93
C PRO A 13 -3.72 -2.23 -38.90
N GLU A 14 -2.67 -1.49 -38.54
CA GLU A 14 -1.30 -1.98 -38.39
C GLU A 14 -1.13 -2.97 -37.23
N VAL A 15 -1.89 -2.82 -36.15
CA VAL A 15 -1.92 -3.74 -35.00
C VAL A 15 -2.83 -4.92 -35.33
N ALA A 16 -4.00 -4.67 -35.91
CA ALA A 16 -4.95 -5.71 -36.32
C ALA A 16 -4.37 -6.63 -37.41
N TYR A 17 -3.56 -6.10 -38.33
CA TYR A 17 -2.89 -6.88 -39.37
C TYR A 17 -1.89 -7.89 -38.79
N VAL A 18 -1.14 -7.49 -37.76
CA VAL A 18 -0.15 -8.35 -37.10
C VAL A 18 -0.79 -9.22 -36.01
N GLY A 19 -1.91 -8.78 -35.45
CA GLY A 19 -2.64 -9.48 -34.38
C GLY A 19 -2.07 -9.25 -32.98
N ASP A 20 -1.08 -8.36 -32.83
CA ASP A 20 -0.36 -8.12 -31.58
C ASP A 20 0.34 -6.75 -31.60
N LEU A 21 0.16 -5.95 -30.53
CA LEU A 21 0.74 -4.60 -30.42
C LEU A 21 2.27 -4.64 -30.28
N ALA A 22 2.82 -5.58 -29.53
CA ALA A 22 4.26 -5.74 -29.38
C ALA A 22 4.94 -6.08 -30.71
N ALA A 23 4.34 -6.99 -31.49
CA ALA A 23 4.83 -7.34 -32.81
C ALA A 23 4.69 -6.19 -33.81
N ALA A 24 3.61 -5.39 -33.72
CA ALA A 24 3.46 -4.17 -34.52
C ALA A 24 4.56 -3.13 -34.20
N LEU A 25 4.89 -2.94 -32.92
CA LEU A 25 6.00 -2.07 -32.48
C LEU A 25 7.35 -2.57 -33.01
N GLN A 26 7.63 -3.87 -32.90
CA GLN A 26 8.88 -4.47 -33.42
C GLN A 26 9.01 -4.32 -34.94
N ARG A 27 7.92 -4.55 -35.69
CA ARG A 27 7.91 -4.37 -37.14
C ARG A 27 8.24 -2.93 -37.53
N VAL A 28 7.57 -1.96 -36.92
CA VAL A 28 7.82 -0.54 -37.19
C VAL A 28 9.25 -0.15 -36.78
N ALA A 29 9.79 -0.72 -35.69
CA ALA A 29 11.18 -0.50 -35.29
C ALA A 29 12.19 -0.94 -36.36
N VAL A 30 11.96 -2.09 -36.98
CA VAL A 30 12.78 -2.57 -38.12
C VAL A 30 12.64 -1.64 -39.32
N GLU A 31 11.41 -1.22 -39.65
CA GLU A 31 11.14 -0.34 -40.80
C GLU A 31 11.83 1.03 -40.68
N ILE A 32 11.85 1.61 -39.47
CA ILE A 32 12.48 2.92 -39.23
C ILE A 32 13.95 2.82 -38.77
N GLY A 33 14.49 1.61 -38.62
CA GLY A 33 15.89 1.36 -38.30
C GLY A 33 16.31 1.71 -36.86
N VAL A 34 15.44 1.48 -35.87
CA VAL A 34 15.76 1.71 -34.45
C VAL A 34 15.64 0.43 -33.63
N ASP A 35 16.38 0.35 -32.52
CA ASP A 35 16.33 -0.77 -31.58
C ASP A 35 15.36 -0.47 -30.41
N VAL A 36 14.29 -1.25 -30.30
CA VAL A 36 13.37 -1.20 -29.15
C VAL A 36 13.64 -2.34 -28.14
N GLY A 37 14.59 -3.22 -28.40
CA GLY A 37 14.89 -4.36 -27.53
C GLY A 37 13.70 -5.30 -27.35
N ASP A 38 13.60 -5.90 -26.16
CA ASP A 38 12.52 -6.81 -25.82
C ASP A 38 11.21 -6.05 -25.61
N VAL A 39 10.19 -6.46 -26.37
CA VAL A 39 8.82 -5.95 -26.25
C VAL A 39 7.93 -7.10 -25.78
N THR A 40 7.30 -6.93 -24.63
CA THR A 40 6.42 -7.96 -24.04
C THR A 40 4.96 -7.65 -24.31
N THR A 41 4.23 -8.66 -24.76
CA THR A 41 2.77 -8.64 -24.94
C THR A 41 2.05 -8.81 -23.61
N ASN A 42 0.87 -8.19 -23.47
CA ASN A 42 -0.06 -8.53 -22.40
C ASN A 42 -0.92 -9.74 -22.81
N GLU A 43 -0.77 -10.87 -22.13
CA GLU A 43 -1.49 -12.12 -22.43
C GLU A 43 -3.02 -11.98 -22.42
N HIS A 44 -3.56 -11.06 -21.60
CA HIS A 44 -5.00 -10.84 -21.48
C HIS A 44 -5.55 -9.81 -22.48
N SER A 45 -4.68 -9.02 -23.10
CA SER A 45 -5.08 -7.93 -24.01
C SER A 45 -3.96 -7.62 -25.02
N PRO A 46 -3.58 -8.60 -25.86
CA PRO A 46 -2.41 -8.51 -26.73
C PRO A 46 -2.53 -7.42 -27.81
N LEU A 47 -3.76 -7.06 -28.18
CA LEU A 47 -4.07 -6.02 -29.16
C LEU A 47 -4.01 -4.60 -28.60
N SER A 48 -4.09 -4.42 -27.27
CA SER A 48 -4.26 -3.10 -26.67
C SER A 48 -3.17 -2.73 -25.68
N HIS A 49 -2.29 -3.65 -25.27
CA HIS A 49 -1.22 -3.35 -24.32
C HIS A 49 0.09 -4.05 -24.68
N ALA A 50 1.17 -3.28 -24.65
CA ALA A 50 2.54 -3.76 -24.79
C ALA A 50 3.46 -3.01 -23.84
N ARG A 51 4.60 -3.60 -23.51
CA ARG A 51 5.65 -2.94 -22.73
C ARG A 51 7.00 -3.10 -23.43
N VAL A 52 7.77 -2.01 -23.47
CA VAL A 52 9.12 -2.01 -24.04
C VAL A 52 10.13 -1.95 -22.90
N ALA A 53 11.01 -2.95 -22.81
CA ALA A 53 11.99 -3.04 -21.74
C ALA A 53 13.00 -1.87 -21.79
N SER A 54 13.27 -1.29 -20.62
CA SER A 54 14.33 -0.29 -20.47
C SER A 54 15.68 -0.97 -20.28
N ALA A 55 16.77 -0.38 -20.80
CA ALA A 55 18.13 -0.80 -20.48
C ALA A 55 18.73 -0.03 -19.29
N VAL A 56 18.00 0.98 -18.79
CA VAL A 56 18.36 1.78 -17.61
C VAL A 56 17.70 1.16 -16.38
N PRO A 57 18.45 0.69 -15.37
CA PRO A 57 17.90 0.00 -14.20
C PRO A 57 16.86 0.81 -13.42
N GLU A 58 16.99 2.13 -13.38
CA GLU A 58 16.10 3.02 -12.64
C GLU A 58 14.79 3.31 -13.38
N ARG A 59 14.69 2.95 -14.66
CA ARG A 59 13.48 3.11 -15.49
C ARG A 59 12.78 1.77 -15.66
N GLU A 60 11.49 1.77 -15.38
CA GLU A 60 10.63 0.63 -15.67
C GLU A 60 10.39 0.51 -17.18
N ALA A 61 9.79 -0.60 -17.60
CA ALA A 61 9.40 -0.78 -18.99
C ALA A 61 8.38 0.30 -19.41
N LEU A 62 8.57 0.86 -20.61
CA LEU A 62 7.64 1.85 -21.17
C LEU A 62 6.32 1.15 -21.49
N GLY A 63 5.24 1.55 -20.81
CA GLY A 63 3.90 1.06 -21.10
C GLY A 63 3.32 1.76 -22.33
N VAL A 64 2.77 0.96 -23.25
CA VAL A 64 2.03 1.43 -24.42
C VAL A 64 0.65 0.81 -24.39
N SER A 65 -0.38 1.63 -24.55
CA SER A 65 -1.77 1.15 -24.64
C SER A 65 -2.53 1.80 -25.78
N VAL A 66 -3.39 1.04 -26.45
CA VAL A 66 -4.30 1.54 -27.48
C VAL A 66 -5.62 1.94 -26.83
N ASP A 67 -6.07 3.16 -27.11
CA ASP A 67 -7.40 3.64 -26.74
C ASP A 67 -8.49 2.82 -27.48
N GLN A 68 -9.57 2.47 -26.79
CA GLN A 68 -10.63 1.60 -27.33
C GLN A 68 -11.69 2.36 -28.15
N VAL A 69 -11.63 3.68 -28.19
CA VAL A 69 -12.62 4.58 -28.78
C VAL A 69 -12.02 5.38 -29.94
N ASN A 70 -10.77 5.84 -29.82
CA ASN A 70 -10.09 6.62 -30.85
C ASN A 70 -8.75 5.96 -31.25
N ARG A 71 -8.28 6.19 -32.47
CA ARG A 71 -6.94 5.78 -32.90
C ARG A 71 -5.90 6.62 -32.14
N CYS A 72 -5.47 6.13 -30.99
CA CYS A 72 -4.57 6.83 -30.10
C CYS A 72 -3.78 5.82 -29.25
N PHE A 73 -2.47 5.98 -29.23
CA PHE A 73 -1.55 5.24 -28.37
C PHE A 73 -1.24 6.12 -27.16
N SER A 74 -1.64 5.67 -25.98
CA SER A 74 -1.23 6.27 -24.71
C SER A 74 0.06 5.63 -24.22
N LEU A 75 0.96 6.45 -23.69
CA LEU A 75 2.25 6.02 -23.17
C LEU A 75 2.43 6.44 -21.72
N GLY A 76 3.07 5.58 -20.94
CA GLY A 76 3.44 5.85 -19.55
C GLY A 76 4.82 5.29 -19.24
N GLY A 77 5.73 6.17 -18.82
CA GLY A 77 7.07 5.81 -18.36
C GLY A 77 7.19 6.06 -16.87
N TRP A 78 7.55 5.00 -16.13
CA TRP A 78 7.74 5.04 -14.68
C TRP A 78 9.20 4.73 -14.33
N GLY A 79 9.64 5.20 -13.19
CA GLY A 79 10.94 4.85 -12.62
C GLY A 79 10.89 5.01 -11.12
N GLN A 80 11.26 3.96 -10.39
CA GLN A 80 11.40 4.00 -8.94
C GLN A 80 10.15 4.55 -8.22
N GLY A 81 8.94 4.21 -8.70
CA GLY A 81 7.69 4.68 -8.11
C GLY A 81 7.28 6.12 -8.43
N ILE A 82 7.93 6.75 -9.42
CA ILE A 82 7.58 8.09 -9.93
C ILE A 82 7.21 7.99 -11.41
N GLN A 83 6.10 8.62 -11.79
CA GLN A 83 5.74 8.78 -13.19
C GLN A 83 6.65 9.83 -13.85
N LEU A 84 7.53 9.36 -14.73
CA LEU A 84 8.54 10.20 -15.37
C LEU A 84 8.00 10.89 -16.62
N LEU A 85 7.13 10.20 -17.35
CA LEU A 85 6.47 10.76 -18.52
C LEU A 85 5.09 10.15 -18.76
N THR A 86 4.23 10.94 -19.40
CA THR A 86 2.98 10.51 -20.04
C THR A 86 2.92 11.12 -21.43
N GLY A 87 2.23 10.46 -22.35
CA GLY A 87 2.02 11.04 -23.67
C GLY A 87 0.95 10.30 -24.44
N SER A 88 0.53 10.90 -25.55
CA SER A 88 -0.38 10.24 -26.48
C SER A 88 -0.10 10.67 -27.92
N THR A 89 -0.22 9.75 -28.86
CA THR A 89 -0.03 10.01 -30.31
C THR A 89 -0.86 9.02 -31.13
N ASP A 90 -1.23 9.37 -32.36
CA ASP A 90 -1.84 8.46 -33.32
C ASP A 90 -0.83 7.87 -34.32
N ASP A 91 0.46 8.23 -34.20
CA ASP A 91 1.57 7.71 -35.02
C ASP A 91 2.37 6.63 -34.25
N LEU A 92 2.24 5.38 -34.68
CA LEU A 92 2.99 4.26 -34.12
C LEU A 92 4.52 4.43 -34.30
N ALA A 93 4.98 5.12 -35.33
CA ALA A 93 6.39 5.40 -35.52
C ALA A 93 6.93 6.41 -34.48
N GLU A 94 6.11 7.34 -34.00
CA GLU A 94 6.44 8.22 -32.87
C GLU A 94 6.57 7.43 -31.57
N VAL A 95 5.67 6.47 -31.33
CA VAL A 95 5.74 5.55 -30.19
C VAL A 95 7.05 4.79 -30.20
N VAL A 96 7.44 4.23 -31.35
CA VAL A 96 8.67 3.45 -31.49
C VAL A 96 9.92 4.32 -31.31
N ARG A 97 9.95 5.54 -31.86
CA ARG A 97 11.05 6.50 -31.63
C ARG A 97 11.18 6.85 -30.14
N LEU A 98 10.06 7.07 -29.46
CA LEU A 98 10.03 7.35 -28.03
C LEU A 98 10.51 6.13 -27.21
N ALA A 99 10.07 4.93 -27.55
CA ALA A 99 10.50 3.70 -26.91
C ALA A 99 12.02 3.48 -27.01
N HIS A 100 12.60 3.75 -28.18
CA HIS A 100 14.04 3.70 -28.38
C HIS A 100 14.80 4.68 -27.45
N VAL A 101 14.41 5.95 -27.41
CA VAL A 101 15.10 6.95 -26.57
C VAL A 101 14.86 6.74 -25.07
N TRP A 102 13.70 6.20 -24.69
CA TRP A 102 13.41 5.80 -23.31
C TRP A 102 14.36 4.70 -22.85
N ARG A 103 14.43 3.59 -23.61
CA ARG A 103 15.24 2.42 -23.33
C ARG A 103 16.73 2.73 -23.27
N THR A 104 17.22 3.57 -24.17
CA THR A 104 18.65 3.93 -24.27
C THR A 104 19.09 4.95 -23.22
N GLY A 105 18.20 5.40 -22.34
CA GLY A 105 18.56 6.29 -21.24
C GLY A 105 18.77 7.74 -21.64
N VAL A 106 18.16 8.19 -22.74
CA VAL A 106 18.18 9.62 -23.11
C VAL A 106 17.57 10.43 -21.95
N PRO A 107 18.20 11.53 -21.50
CA PRO A 107 17.67 12.36 -20.41
C PRO A 107 16.26 12.88 -20.70
N LEU A 108 15.39 12.96 -19.68
CA LEU A 108 13.99 13.34 -19.84
C LEU A 108 13.81 14.73 -20.47
N VAL A 109 14.73 15.65 -20.17
CA VAL A 109 14.73 16.99 -20.80
C VAL A 109 14.89 16.93 -22.32
N GLU A 110 15.67 15.97 -22.80
CA GLU A 110 15.92 15.75 -24.22
C GLU A 110 14.78 14.92 -24.86
N ILE A 111 14.21 13.96 -24.13
CA ILE A 111 12.98 13.26 -24.54
C ILE A 111 11.86 14.26 -24.80
N ARG A 112 11.64 15.21 -23.88
CA ARG A 112 10.63 16.28 -24.04
C ARG A 112 10.86 17.14 -25.29
N ARG A 113 12.12 17.33 -25.71
CA ARG A 113 12.46 18.09 -26.93
C ARG A 113 12.20 17.28 -28.20
N ARG A 114 12.45 15.97 -28.16
CA ARG A 114 12.32 15.07 -29.32
C ARG A 114 10.90 14.55 -29.54
N ALA A 115 10.11 14.49 -28.47
CA ALA A 115 8.76 13.96 -28.47
C ALA A 115 7.79 15.01 -27.88
N PRO A 116 7.31 15.99 -28.68
CA PRO A 116 6.48 17.08 -28.19
C PRO A 116 5.08 16.62 -27.72
N PHE A 117 4.67 15.41 -28.10
CA PHE A 117 3.44 14.75 -27.64
C PHE A 117 3.56 14.14 -26.23
N VAL A 118 4.75 14.24 -25.61
CA VAL A 118 5.04 13.75 -24.27
C VAL A 118 5.11 14.89 -23.27
N THR A 119 4.44 14.70 -22.14
CA THR A 119 4.57 15.53 -20.95
C THR A 119 5.57 14.91 -19.99
N VAL A 120 6.60 15.69 -19.63
CA VAL A 120 7.53 15.39 -18.54
C VAL A 120 7.30 16.42 -17.45
N SER A 121 6.92 15.96 -16.26
CA SER A 121 6.63 16.84 -15.12
C SER A 121 7.92 17.43 -14.52
N GLU A 122 7.81 18.54 -13.79
CA GLU A 122 8.95 19.07 -13.02
C GLU A 122 9.44 18.09 -11.95
N ARG A 123 8.53 17.30 -11.35
CA ARG A 123 8.89 16.22 -10.42
C ARG A 123 9.79 15.18 -11.08
N ALA A 124 9.49 14.80 -12.32
CA ALA A 124 10.30 13.85 -13.08
C ALA A 124 11.71 14.39 -13.40
N LEU A 125 11.80 15.68 -13.76
CA LEU A 125 13.10 16.35 -13.94
C LEU A 125 13.87 16.50 -12.62
N ALA A 126 13.17 16.67 -11.51
CA ALA A 126 13.79 16.65 -10.19
C ALA A 126 14.33 15.26 -9.85
N HIS A 127 13.59 14.21 -10.19
CA HIS A 127 14.01 12.82 -9.96
C HIS A 127 15.33 12.47 -10.66
N GLU A 128 15.54 12.88 -11.92
CA GLU A 128 16.82 12.67 -12.62
C GLU A 128 18.02 13.36 -11.94
N ARG A 129 17.78 14.36 -11.08
CA ARG A 129 18.85 15.08 -10.36
C ARG A 129 19.14 14.52 -8.98
N GLY A 130 18.30 13.63 -8.45
CA GLY A 130 18.47 13.04 -7.13
C GLY A 130 17.31 13.32 -6.16
N PRO A 131 17.26 12.59 -5.03
CA PRO A 131 16.13 12.62 -4.12
C PRO A 131 15.96 13.98 -3.42
N GLU A 132 17.05 14.70 -3.14
CA GLU A 132 17.01 16.04 -2.54
C GLU A 132 16.28 17.05 -3.44
N HIS A 133 16.39 16.91 -4.76
CA HIS A 133 15.67 17.75 -5.70
C HIS A 133 14.18 17.41 -5.72
N VAL A 134 13.81 16.13 -5.57
CA VAL A 134 12.40 15.70 -5.48
C VAL A 134 11.77 16.19 -4.19
N VAL A 135 12.48 16.05 -3.06
CA VAL A 135 12.06 16.58 -1.75
C VAL A 135 11.86 18.10 -1.84
N ALA A 136 12.83 18.83 -2.40
CA ALA A 136 12.71 20.28 -2.57
C ALA A 136 11.54 20.67 -3.49
N TYR A 137 11.29 19.93 -4.57
CA TYR A 137 10.12 20.11 -5.42
C TYR A 137 8.83 19.92 -4.62
N GLN A 138 8.73 18.83 -3.86
CA GLN A 138 7.50 18.48 -3.17
C GLN A 138 7.16 19.46 -2.03
N TRP A 139 8.16 19.97 -1.31
CA TRP A 139 7.94 21.07 -0.36
C TRP A 139 7.43 22.33 -1.04
N ARG A 140 7.96 22.71 -2.20
CA ARG A 140 7.45 23.87 -2.96
C ARG A 140 6.00 23.67 -3.40
N GLN A 141 5.64 22.46 -3.84
CA GLN A 141 4.26 22.14 -4.20
C GLN A 141 3.33 22.27 -2.98
N LEU A 142 3.73 21.73 -1.83
CA LEU A 142 2.92 21.85 -0.61
C LEU A 142 2.75 23.31 -0.18
N PHE A 143 3.76 24.17 -0.33
CA PHE A 143 3.61 25.60 -0.07
C PHE A 143 2.67 26.28 -1.07
N ALA A 144 2.72 25.92 -2.36
CA ALA A 144 1.78 26.42 -3.35
C ALA A 144 0.34 26.01 -3.02
N ASP A 145 0.12 24.74 -2.64
CA ASP A 145 -1.19 24.24 -2.23
C ASP A 145 -1.74 25.00 -0.99
N VAL A 146 -0.86 25.28 -0.01
CA VAL A 146 -1.21 26.09 1.18
C VAL A 146 -1.59 27.52 0.81
N GLU A 147 -0.88 28.14 -0.14
CA GLU A 147 -1.18 29.49 -0.60
C GLU A 147 -2.51 29.55 -1.36
N GLU A 148 -2.82 28.52 -2.17
CA GLU A 148 -4.11 28.37 -2.84
C GLU A 148 -5.25 28.11 -1.84
N GLN A 149 -4.97 27.41 -0.73
CA GLN A 149 -5.93 27.05 0.33
C GLN A 149 -5.81 27.98 1.56
N ALA A 150 -5.93 29.29 1.32
CA ALA A 150 -5.74 30.33 2.35
C ALA A 150 -6.81 30.37 3.46
N ASP A 151 -7.85 29.53 3.41
CA ASP A 151 -8.92 29.47 4.40
C ASP A 151 -8.58 28.62 5.64
N TRP A 152 -7.43 27.94 5.66
CA TRP A 152 -6.97 27.15 6.80
C TRP A 152 -5.56 27.53 7.28
N PRO A 153 -5.43 28.68 7.99
CA PRO A 153 -4.14 29.22 8.39
C PRO A 153 -3.33 28.27 9.30
N GLU A 154 -4.00 27.51 10.17
CA GLU A 154 -3.35 26.55 11.09
C GLU A 154 -2.58 25.46 10.34
N PHE A 155 -3.09 25.02 9.18
CA PHE A 155 -2.38 24.06 8.33
C PHE A 155 -1.13 24.69 7.71
N GLY A 156 -1.23 25.91 7.18
CA GLY A 156 -0.08 26.63 6.65
C GLY A 156 0.99 26.95 7.71
N GLU A 157 0.59 27.22 8.95
CA GLU A 157 1.51 27.36 10.09
C GLU A 157 2.23 26.06 10.43
N LEU A 158 1.50 24.94 10.41
CA LEU A 158 2.09 23.61 10.64
C LEU A 158 3.07 23.22 9.53
N VAL A 159 2.75 23.49 8.27
CA VAL A 159 3.67 23.29 7.13
C VAL A 159 4.94 24.11 7.30
N ARG A 160 4.82 25.40 7.65
CA ARG A 160 5.98 26.27 7.91
C ARG A 160 6.84 25.77 9.08
N ALA A 161 6.21 25.34 10.18
CA ALA A 161 6.93 24.80 11.32
C ALA A 161 7.67 23.50 10.97
N ALA A 162 7.02 22.59 10.23
CA ALA A 162 7.63 21.34 9.79
C ALA A 162 8.79 21.56 8.82
N TYR A 163 8.66 22.50 7.88
CA TYR A 163 9.75 22.90 6.98
C TYR A 163 10.92 23.56 7.72
N GLY A 164 10.65 24.27 8.81
CA GLY A 164 11.68 24.90 9.64
C GLY A 164 12.57 23.91 10.40
N GLU A 165 12.12 22.67 10.59
CA GLU A 165 12.87 21.61 11.25
C GLU A 165 13.76 20.85 10.25
N PRO A 166 15.10 20.91 10.38
CA PRO A 166 16.02 20.28 9.43
C PRO A 166 15.81 18.78 9.24
N ARG A 167 15.47 18.03 10.31
CA ARG A 167 15.28 16.57 10.23
C ARG A 167 14.03 16.17 9.45
N LEU A 168 12.98 17.00 9.46
CA LEU A 168 11.75 16.77 8.69
C LEU A 168 11.85 17.34 7.27
N ARG A 169 12.52 18.50 7.11
CA ARG A 169 12.69 19.17 5.80
C ARG A 169 13.39 18.29 4.76
N GLN A 170 14.26 17.39 5.20
CA GLN A 170 14.98 16.45 4.32
C GLN A 170 14.17 15.21 3.91
N LEU A 171 12.96 15.03 4.44
CA LEU A 171 12.06 13.93 4.11
C LEU A 171 11.11 14.32 2.98
N TYR A 172 10.62 13.32 2.24
CA TYR A 172 9.59 13.53 1.23
C TYR A 172 8.25 13.80 1.92
N VAL A 173 7.69 14.98 1.71
CA VAL A 173 6.43 15.40 2.34
C VAL A 173 5.24 15.09 1.44
N TYR A 174 4.11 14.68 2.00
CA TYR A 174 2.85 14.58 1.25
C TYR A 174 1.66 14.77 2.20
N THR A 175 0.48 14.94 1.63
CA THR A 175 -0.75 15.10 2.40
C THR A 175 -1.66 13.87 2.24
N SER A 176 -2.31 13.47 3.33
CA SER A 176 -3.35 12.44 3.32
C SER A 176 -4.39 12.78 4.37
N HIS A 177 -5.67 12.80 3.99
CA HIS A 177 -6.78 13.22 4.87
C HIS A 177 -6.45 14.48 5.68
N TRP A 178 -5.90 15.50 5.01
CA TRP A 178 -5.59 16.80 5.62
C TRP A 178 -4.52 16.76 6.73
N SER A 179 -3.70 15.70 6.76
CA SER A 179 -2.51 15.58 7.61
C SER A 179 -1.22 15.69 6.80
N ILE A 180 -0.16 16.23 7.41
CA ILE A 180 1.20 16.26 6.85
C ILE A 180 1.88 14.93 7.18
N GLN A 181 2.19 14.18 6.13
CA GLN A 181 2.89 12.90 6.19
C GLN A 181 4.32 13.06 5.69
N PHE A 182 5.20 12.17 6.15
CA PHE A 182 6.59 12.13 5.73
C PHE A 182 6.95 10.74 5.25
N SER A 183 7.83 10.69 4.25
CA SER A 183 8.43 9.45 3.77
C SER A 183 9.95 9.55 3.69
N THR A 184 10.60 8.43 4.01
CA THR A 184 12.04 8.20 3.86
C THR A 184 12.43 7.80 2.44
N CYS A 185 11.49 7.70 1.51
CA CYS A 185 11.76 7.54 0.08
C CYS A 185 10.91 8.50 -0.76
N THR A 186 11.30 8.72 -2.02
CA THR A 186 10.68 9.73 -2.89
C THR A 186 9.62 9.18 -3.87
N GLY A 187 9.58 7.85 -4.03
CA GLY A 187 8.69 7.13 -4.93
C GLY A 187 7.67 6.27 -4.20
N PHE A 188 6.54 6.02 -4.84
CA PHE A 188 5.47 5.19 -4.30
C PHE A 188 5.71 3.70 -4.58
N PRO A 189 5.41 2.76 -3.65
CA PRO A 189 4.84 2.97 -2.31
C PRO A 189 5.81 3.69 -1.37
N PHE A 190 5.27 4.60 -0.56
CA PHE A 190 6.05 5.38 0.39
C PHE A 190 6.41 4.57 1.64
N ALA A 191 7.60 4.81 2.21
CA ALA A 191 8.00 4.28 3.52
C ALA A 191 7.97 5.41 4.56
N HIS A 192 7.28 5.20 5.67
CA HIS A 192 7.19 6.21 6.74
C HIS A 192 8.45 6.26 7.62
N GLY A 193 9.18 5.14 7.75
CA GLY A 193 10.39 5.07 8.59
C GLY A 193 10.15 5.47 10.05
N GLY A 194 8.97 5.15 10.58
CA GLY A 194 8.56 5.46 11.94
C GLY A 194 8.21 6.93 12.18
N VAL A 195 8.25 7.78 11.15
CA VAL A 195 8.05 9.23 11.28
C VAL A 195 6.57 9.54 11.57
N PRO A 196 6.24 10.16 12.72
CA PRO A 196 4.86 10.57 12.99
C PRO A 196 4.36 11.59 11.96
N HIS A 197 3.08 11.52 11.65
CA HIS A 197 2.39 12.52 10.86
C HIS A 197 1.77 13.59 11.76
N LEU A 198 1.58 14.76 11.18
CA LEU A 198 1.12 15.96 11.88
C LEU A 198 -0.25 16.36 11.37
N GLN A 199 -1.20 16.55 12.28
CA GLN A 199 -2.54 17.03 11.96
C GLN A 199 -2.67 18.46 12.46
N ALA A 200 -3.09 19.35 11.55
CA ALA A 200 -3.35 20.74 11.90
C ALA A 200 -4.59 20.85 12.80
N ALA A 201 -4.59 21.88 13.63
CA ALA A 201 -5.75 22.28 14.41
C ALA A 201 -6.93 22.62 13.48
N HIS A 202 -8.16 22.29 13.90
CA HIS A 202 -9.40 22.70 13.23
C HIS A 202 -10.44 23.06 14.29
N ASP A 203 -11.14 24.19 14.13
CA ASP A 203 -12.24 24.63 14.99
C ASP A 203 -11.96 24.48 16.50
N ARG A 204 -10.88 25.12 16.99
CA ARG A 204 -10.43 25.11 18.40
C ARG A 204 -9.93 23.75 18.92
N SER A 205 -9.75 22.75 18.05
CA SER A 205 -9.07 21.50 18.38
C SER A 205 -7.55 21.69 18.41
N PRO A 206 -6.80 20.95 19.25
CA PRO A 206 -5.34 21.04 19.29
C PRO A 206 -4.69 20.46 18.02
N TYR A 207 -3.43 20.80 17.78
CA TYR A 207 -2.57 20.08 16.83
C TYR A 207 -2.31 18.67 17.36
N ARG A 208 -2.33 17.67 16.48
CA ARG A 208 -2.16 16.26 16.88
C ARG A 208 -0.93 15.69 16.20
N VAL A 209 -0.11 15.02 16.99
CA VAL A 209 0.99 14.20 16.49
C VAL A 209 0.54 12.76 16.55
N VAL A 210 0.62 12.07 15.43
CA VAL A 210 0.03 10.74 15.29
C VAL A 210 1.06 9.84 14.63
N SER A 211 1.24 8.62 15.15
CA SER A 211 2.20 7.67 14.59
C SER A 211 1.80 7.26 13.16
N PRO A 212 2.70 6.62 12.38
CA PRO A 212 2.35 6.03 11.08
C PRO A 212 1.17 5.04 11.12
N CYS A 213 0.82 4.55 12.31
CA CYS A 213 -0.26 3.60 12.51
C CYS A 213 -1.49 4.23 13.16
N ASP A 214 -1.62 5.55 13.03
CA ASP A 214 -2.76 6.36 13.47
C ASP A 214 -3.01 6.36 14.99
N VAL A 215 -1.92 6.20 15.76
CA VAL A 215 -1.96 6.32 17.23
C VAL A 215 -1.64 7.73 17.64
N LEU A 216 -2.51 8.35 18.43
CA LEU A 216 -2.23 9.66 19.01
C LEU A 216 -0.98 9.59 19.91
N VAL A 217 0.10 10.23 19.48
CA VAL A 217 1.34 10.41 20.25
C VAL A 217 1.17 11.53 21.27
N GLY A 218 0.42 12.57 20.91
CA GLY A 218 0.06 13.66 21.80
C GLY A 218 -0.64 14.81 21.09
N GLU A 219 -1.19 15.69 21.90
CA GLU A 219 -1.86 16.92 21.47
C GLU A 219 -1.07 18.13 21.95
N THR A 220 -1.06 19.18 21.13
CA THR A 220 -0.26 20.38 21.37
C THR A 220 -1.03 21.62 20.94
N THR A 221 -0.69 22.77 21.52
CA THR A 221 -1.40 24.03 21.26
C THR A 221 -0.76 24.86 20.16
N THR A 222 0.49 24.54 19.79
CA THR A 222 1.24 25.25 18.75
C THR A 222 1.85 24.28 17.74
N PRO A 223 2.07 24.71 16.48
CA PRO A 223 2.68 23.86 15.47
C PRO A 223 4.14 23.53 15.80
N GLN A 224 4.86 24.42 16.50
CA GLN A 224 6.24 24.18 16.93
C GLN A 224 6.32 23.07 17.98
N GLU A 225 5.38 23.03 18.92
CA GLU A 225 5.29 21.93 19.89
C GLU A 225 4.97 20.60 19.23
N ALA A 226 4.06 20.59 18.24
CA ALA A 226 3.73 19.40 17.45
C ALA A 226 4.96 18.86 16.73
N VAL A 227 5.69 19.73 16.02
CA VAL A 227 6.93 19.38 15.31
C VAL A 227 7.99 18.86 16.29
N ALA A 228 8.22 19.55 17.41
CA ALA A 228 9.18 19.11 18.43
C ALA A 228 8.79 17.74 19.02
N LEU A 229 7.49 17.47 19.22
CA LEU A 229 7.01 16.17 19.68
C LEU A 229 7.25 15.07 18.64
N ALA A 230 7.00 15.33 17.35
CA ALA A 230 7.32 14.38 16.29
C ALA A 230 8.82 14.10 16.20
N VAL A 231 9.66 15.14 16.26
CA VAL A 231 11.13 15.02 16.21
C VAL A 231 11.68 14.16 17.34
N ARG A 232 11.11 14.28 18.55
CA ARG A 232 11.49 13.44 19.71
C ARG A 232 11.19 11.95 19.50
N ARG A 233 10.32 11.60 18.55
CA ARG A 233 9.97 10.21 18.20
C ARG A 233 10.72 9.70 16.98
N LEU A 234 11.45 10.56 16.28
CA LEU A 234 12.31 10.14 15.17
C LEU A 234 13.45 9.28 15.69
N SER A 235 13.70 8.17 15.02
CA SER A 235 14.89 7.37 15.29
C SER A 235 16.17 8.13 14.94
N ASP A 236 17.27 7.78 15.59
CA ASP A 236 18.59 8.34 15.26
C ASP A 236 19.07 7.91 13.86
N HIS A 237 18.46 6.87 13.29
CA HIS A 237 18.73 6.37 11.94
C HIS A 237 17.88 7.06 10.85
N THR A 238 16.93 7.92 11.23
CA THR A 238 16.12 8.66 10.25
C THR A 238 16.97 9.73 9.55
N GLY A 239 17.48 9.38 8.37
CA GLY A 239 18.24 10.26 7.49
C GLY A 239 17.39 10.98 6.42
N PRO A 240 18.04 11.67 5.46
CA PRO A 240 17.37 12.22 4.27
C PRO A 240 16.60 11.14 3.49
N ALA A 241 15.54 11.54 2.80
CA ALA A 241 14.83 10.62 1.92
C ALA A 241 15.71 10.12 0.77
N VAL A 242 15.57 8.84 0.41
CA VAL A 242 16.32 8.19 -0.66
C VAL A 242 15.49 8.05 -1.94
N SER A 243 16.17 7.86 -3.08
CA SER A 243 15.51 7.50 -4.34
C SER A 243 14.94 6.09 -4.25
N GLY A 244 13.81 5.83 -4.91
CA GLY A 244 13.16 4.53 -4.85
C GLY A 244 11.81 4.53 -4.16
N THR A 245 11.25 3.33 -4.07
CA THR A 245 10.05 2.99 -3.33
C THR A 245 10.40 2.59 -1.90
N ALA A 246 9.43 2.13 -1.12
CA ALA A 246 9.62 1.65 0.24
C ALA A 246 10.69 0.55 0.37
N GLU A 247 10.91 -0.26 -0.67
CA GLU A 247 11.95 -1.31 -0.69
C GLU A 247 13.37 -0.75 -0.63
N ALA A 248 13.58 0.47 -1.13
CA ALA A 248 14.88 1.14 -1.09
C ALA A 248 15.12 1.91 0.22
N ALA A 249 14.08 2.13 1.02
CA ALA A 249 14.16 2.90 2.24
C ALA A 249 14.79 2.08 3.39
N PRO A 250 15.47 2.73 4.36
CA PRO A 250 15.90 2.07 5.59
C PRO A 250 14.72 1.42 6.32
N THR A 251 14.96 0.22 6.88
CA THR A 251 13.96 -0.52 7.65
C THR A 251 13.39 0.32 8.77
N ASP A 252 12.08 0.27 8.95
CA ASP A 252 11.36 1.07 9.93
C ASP A 252 11.64 0.53 11.36
N PRO A 253 12.16 1.33 12.31
CA PRO A 253 12.34 0.91 13.70
C PRO A 253 11.04 0.46 14.39
N TRP A 254 9.89 0.97 13.93
CA TRP A 254 8.57 0.48 14.35
C TRP A 254 8.27 -0.91 13.78
N TRP A 255 8.70 -1.19 12.56
CA TRP A 255 8.58 -2.52 11.95
C TRP A 255 9.49 -3.51 12.68
N GLU A 256 10.75 -3.16 12.95
CA GLU A 256 11.66 -4.00 13.72
C GLU A 256 11.11 -4.30 15.13
N GLU A 257 10.55 -3.30 15.80
CA GLU A 257 9.91 -3.47 17.11
C GLU A 257 8.65 -4.34 17.02
N ALA A 258 7.78 -4.12 16.02
CA ALA A 258 6.58 -4.92 15.81
C ALA A 258 6.93 -6.38 15.46
N ALA A 259 7.92 -6.58 14.59
CA ALA A 259 8.46 -7.89 14.22
C ALA A 259 9.06 -8.59 15.43
N ARG A 260 9.81 -7.87 16.28
CA ARG A 260 10.32 -8.39 17.55
C ARG A 260 9.19 -8.84 18.48
N ARG A 261 8.11 -8.08 18.58
CA ARG A 261 6.92 -8.44 19.38
C ARG A 261 6.12 -9.60 18.79
N CYS A 262 6.15 -9.77 17.47
CA CYS A 262 5.65 -10.96 16.80
C CYS A 262 6.61 -12.15 16.90
N GLY A 263 7.85 -11.96 17.38
CA GLY A 263 8.82 -13.02 17.60
C GLY A 263 8.36 -14.04 18.64
N ARG A 264 8.82 -15.29 18.50
CA ARG A 264 8.46 -16.42 19.37
C ARG A 264 8.71 -16.13 20.85
N ASP A 265 9.81 -15.45 21.16
CA ASP A 265 10.18 -15.09 22.53
C ASP A 265 9.20 -14.10 23.18
N ALA A 266 8.54 -13.26 22.38
CA ALA A 266 7.64 -12.22 22.88
C ALA A 266 6.18 -12.68 22.94
N CYS A 267 5.66 -13.31 21.87
CA CYS A 267 4.23 -13.65 21.79
C CYS A 267 3.92 -15.16 21.83
N GLY A 268 4.94 -16.03 21.79
CA GLY A 268 4.76 -17.48 21.70
C GLY A 268 4.45 -17.98 20.29
N ASP A 269 4.00 -19.23 20.18
CA ASP A 269 3.62 -19.84 18.90
C ASP A 269 2.19 -19.58 18.50
N VAL A 270 1.34 -19.40 19.50
CA VAL A 270 -0.10 -19.29 19.30
C VAL A 270 -0.59 -18.04 20.04
N PRO A 271 -0.22 -16.82 19.58
CA PRO A 271 -0.75 -15.59 20.15
C PRO A 271 -2.27 -15.52 19.99
N ARG A 272 -2.91 -14.88 20.98
CA ARG A 272 -4.36 -14.68 21.01
C ARG A 272 -4.73 -13.30 20.49
N PHE A 273 -5.77 -13.23 19.68
CA PHE A 273 -6.34 -12.00 19.15
C PHE A 273 -7.73 -11.76 19.71
N LEU A 274 -8.01 -10.50 20.03
CA LEU A 274 -9.30 -10.04 20.52
C LEU A 274 -9.74 -8.78 19.79
N LEU A 275 -10.93 -8.81 19.22
CA LEU A 275 -11.65 -7.63 18.75
C LEU A 275 -12.92 -7.47 19.59
N ARG A 276 -13.13 -6.27 20.13
CA ARG A 276 -14.30 -5.91 20.94
C ARG A 276 -15.36 -5.24 20.07
N GLU A 277 -16.56 -5.04 20.65
CA GLU A 277 -17.68 -4.35 19.99
C GLU A 277 -18.17 -5.07 18.71
N VAL A 278 -18.01 -6.39 18.72
CA VAL A 278 -18.49 -7.27 17.66
C VAL A 278 -20.00 -7.50 17.84
N THR A 279 -20.69 -7.95 16.80
CA THR A 279 -22.11 -8.30 16.86
C THR A 279 -22.30 -9.73 16.37
N VAL A 280 -23.47 -10.32 16.63
CA VAL A 280 -23.81 -11.63 16.06
C VAL A 280 -23.74 -11.61 14.53
N ALA A 281 -24.09 -10.50 13.87
CA ALA A 281 -23.97 -10.36 12.42
C ALA A 281 -22.52 -10.38 11.93
N HIS A 282 -21.59 -9.79 12.70
CA HIS A 282 -20.16 -9.89 12.40
C HIS A 282 -19.65 -11.33 12.53
N TRP A 283 -20.06 -12.04 13.60
CA TRP A 283 -19.76 -13.46 13.75
C TRP A 283 -20.33 -14.31 12.62
N GLU A 284 -21.55 -14.01 12.15
CA GLU A 284 -22.16 -14.66 10.99
C GLU A 284 -21.32 -14.44 9.72
N ALA A 285 -20.77 -13.24 9.52
CA ALA A 285 -19.86 -12.97 8.41
C ALA A 285 -18.56 -13.80 8.49
N VAL A 286 -18.00 -13.98 9.69
CA VAL A 286 -16.84 -14.87 9.92
C VAL A 286 -17.19 -16.32 9.59
N PHE A 287 -18.34 -16.83 10.05
CA PHE A 287 -18.78 -18.19 9.79
C PHE A 287 -18.99 -18.44 8.30
N ASN A 288 -19.62 -17.48 7.60
CA ASN A 288 -19.80 -17.54 6.15
C ASN A 288 -18.47 -17.48 5.39
N TRP A 289 -17.52 -16.67 5.84
CA TRP A 289 -16.18 -16.61 5.24
C TRP A 289 -15.44 -17.94 5.37
N VAL A 290 -15.43 -18.54 6.56
CA VAL A 290 -14.77 -19.83 6.82
C VAL A 290 -15.47 -20.96 6.07
N GLY A 291 -16.79 -21.08 6.22
CA GLY A 291 -17.59 -22.16 5.64
C GLY A 291 -17.75 -22.08 4.12
N GLY A 292 -17.73 -20.88 3.55
CA GLY A 292 -17.84 -20.64 2.10
C GLY A 292 -16.51 -20.69 1.34
N GLY A 293 -15.39 -20.85 2.04
CA GLY A 293 -14.06 -20.90 1.45
C GLY A 293 -13.70 -22.27 0.84
N ARG A 294 -12.62 -22.29 0.04
CA ARG A 294 -11.99 -23.54 -0.43
C ARG A 294 -10.99 -24.13 0.55
N ARG A 295 -10.67 -23.39 1.62
CA ARG A 295 -9.66 -23.78 2.62
C ARG A 295 -10.26 -24.82 3.57
N PRO A 296 -9.49 -25.83 4.00
CA PRO A 296 -9.94 -26.78 5.01
C PRO A 296 -10.37 -26.07 6.28
N TRP A 297 -11.53 -26.43 6.81
CA TRP A 297 -12.08 -25.91 8.05
C TRP A 297 -12.74 -27.01 8.87
N ARG A 298 -12.90 -26.77 10.17
CA ARG A 298 -13.54 -27.70 11.12
C ARG A 298 -14.31 -26.92 12.17
N TYR A 299 -15.56 -27.30 12.41
CA TYR A 299 -16.34 -26.83 13.55
C TYR A 299 -16.45 -27.96 14.58
N ALA A 300 -16.21 -27.66 15.85
CA ALA A 300 -16.28 -28.66 16.92
C ALA A 300 -16.96 -28.11 18.18
N GLU A 301 -17.70 -28.98 18.87
CA GLU A 301 -18.35 -28.70 20.15
C GLU A 301 -17.98 -29.81 21.14
N GLY A 302 -17.12 -29.53 22.13
CA GLY A 302 -16.72 -30.54 23.12
C GLY A 302 -16.09 -31.81 22.53
N GLY A 303 -15.49 -31.71 21.34
CA GLY A 303 -14.89 -32.85 20.61
C GLY A 303 -15.79 -33.50 19.56
N ALA A 304 -17.09 -33.18 19.51
CA ALA A 304 -17.97 -33.58 18.41
C ALA A 304 -17.85 -32.60 17.24
N GLU A 305 -17.99 -33.07 15.99
CA GLU A 305 -17.90 -32.24 14.78
C GLU A 305 -19.25 -32.17 14.04
N PRO A 306 -20.22 -31.39 14.53
CA PRO A 306 -21.47 -31.20 13.81
C PRO A 306 -21.27 -30.30 12.58
N PRO A 307 -22.25 -30.28 11.64
CA PRO A 307 -22.26 -29.30 10.55
C PRO A 307 -22.18 -27.86 11.10
N LEU A 308 -21.54 -26.95 10.34
CA LEU A 308 -21.41 -25.55 10.74
C LEU A 308 -22.79 -24.90 10.95
N PRO A 309 -23.15 -24.51 12.18
CA PRO A 309 -24.41 -23.83 12.47
C PRO A 309 -24.32 -22.33 12.13
N THR A 310 -25.42 -21.59 12.26
CA THR A 310 -25.37 -20.11 12.24
C THR A 310 -24.75 -19.59 13.54
N ALA A 311 -24.13 -18.41 13.49
CA ALA A 311 -23.56 -17.77 14.68
C ALA A 311 -24.65 -17.53 15.75
N ALA A 312 -25.85 -17.15 15.32
CA ALA A 312 -26.99 -16.99 16.22
C ALA A 312 -27.35 -18.29 16.96
N ALA A 313 -27.27 -19.45 16.30
CA ALA A 313 -27.52 -20.74 16.92
C ALA A 313 -26.42 -21.11 17.94
N VAL A 314 -25.15 -20.78 17.66
CA VAL A 314 -24.05 -20.99 18.61
C VAL A 314 -24.25 -20.17 19.87
N PHE A 315 -24.58 -18.88 19.76
CA PHE A 315 -24.78 -18.01 20.93
C PHE A 315 -26.10 -18.24 21.67
N ALA A 316 -27.05 -18.97 21.08
CA ALA A 316 -28.29 -19.39 21.75
C ALA A 316 -28.12 -20.68 22.59
N ARG A 317 -26.95 -21.32 22.55
CA ARG A 317 -26.67 -22.54 23.32
C ARG A 317 -26.67 -22.26 24.83
N PRO A 318 -27.04 -23.26 25.65
CA PRO A 318 -26.94 -23.15 27.12
C PRO A 318 -25.52 -22.79 27.57
N ALA A 319 -25.40 -22.04 28.67
CA ALA A 319 -24.11 -21.60 29.20
C ALA A 319 -23.20 -22.76 29.67
N ASP A 320 -23.77 -23.92 29.97
CA ASP A 320 -23.07 -25.16 30.33
C ASP A 320 -22.76 -26.06 29.12
N ALA A 321 -23.13 -25.64 27.91
CA ALA A 321 -22.84 -26.40 26.71
C ALA A 321 -21.32 -26.48 26.45
N PRO A 322 -20.82 -27.58 25.88
CA PRO A 322 -19.39 -27.72 25.61
C PRO A 322 -18.85 -26.58 24.72
N PRO A 323 -17.60 -26.13 24.92
CA PRO A 323 -17.04 -25.02 24.17
C PRO A 323 -17.04 -25.33 22.67
N ALA A 324 -17.45 -24.34 21.88
CA ALA A 324 -17.37 -24.38 20.43
C ALA A 324 -16.02 -23.83 19.95
N THR A 325 -15.49 -24.42 18.88
CA THR A 325 -14.33 -23.92 18.15
C THR A 325 -14.57 -24.00 16.66
N LEU A 326 -14.16 -22.96 15.92
CA LEU A 326 -14.17 -22.94 14.46
C LEU A 326 -12.74 -22.76 13.96
N GLN A 327 -12.21 -23.75 13.26
CA GLN A 327 -10.84 -23.78 12.76
C GLN A 327 -10.79 -23.62 11.25
N MET A 328 -9.78 -22.93 10.74
CA MET A 328 -9.48 -22.81 9.31
C MET A 328 -7.97 -22.84 9.07
N SER A 329 -7.52 -23.57 8.05
CA SER A 329 -6.12 -23.52 7.59
C SER A 329 -5.91 -22.37 6.62
N LEU A 330 -4.85 -21.57 6.79
CA LEU A 330 -4.59 -20.38 5.96
C LEU A 330 -3.83 -20.66 4.65
N GLY A 331 -3.34 -21.88 4.43
CA GLY A 331 -2.46 -22.23 3.30
C GLY A 331 -1.00 -22.36 3.75
N ALA A 332 -0.04 -22.40 2.82
CA ALA A 332 1.38 -22.42 3.17
C ALA A 332 1.87 -21.01 3.56
N PRO A 333 2.65 -20.85 4.65
CA PRO A 333 3.03 -21.88 5.61
C PRO A 333 1.83 -22.28 6.48
N ALA A 334 1.72 -23.58 6.80
CA ALA A 334 0.54 -24.25 7.38
C ALA A 334 0.09 -23.68 8.73
N SER A 335 -0.45 -22.48 8.71
CA SER A 335 -0.93 -21.73 9.86
C SER A 335 -2.40 -22.05 10.08
N ILE A 336 -2.79 -22.22 11.34
CA ILE A 336 -4.16 -22.57 11.74
C ILE A 336 -4.75 -21.39 12.49
N LEU A 337 -5.92 -20.95 12.03
CA LEU A 337 -6.75 -19.97 12.70
C LEU A 337 -7.82 -20.70 13.50
N THR A 338 -7.91 -20.45 14.81
CA THR A 338 -8.92 -21.08 15.69
C THR A 338 -9.76 -20.00 16.37
N PHE A 339 -11.03 -19.89 15.98
CA PHE A 339 -12.00 -18.98 16.60
C PHE A 339 -12.71 -19.61 17.79
N TYR A 340 -12.98 -18.78 18.80
CA TYR A 340 -13.69 -19.14 20.03
C TYR A 340 -14.97 -18.28 20.16
N PRO A 341 -16.13 -18.74 19.66
CA PRO A 341 -17.40 -18.04 19.80
C PRO A 341 -17.95 -18.15 21.22
N THR A 342 -17.30 -17.50 22.19
CA THR A 342 -17.68 -17.51 23.60
C THR A 342 -18.62 -16.36 23.96
N LEU A 343 -18.36 -15.15 23.43
CA LEU A 343 -19.16 -13.96 23.68
C LEU A 343 -19.58 -13.32 22.36
N ALA A 344 -20.87 -12.97 22.24
CA ALA A 344 -21.40 -12.40 21.00
C ALA A 344 -20.82 -11.01 20.67
N ASN A 345 -20.29 -10.30 21.67
CA ASN A 345 -19.74 -8.96 21.55
C ASN A 345 -18.21 -8.92 21.42
N GLU A 346 -17.55 -10.07 21.38
CA GLU A 346 -16.10 -10.20 21.25
C GLU A 346 -15.77 -11.24 20.19
N LEU A 347 -14.83 -10.94 19.29
CA LEU A 347 -14.25 -11.91 18.38
C LEU A 347 -12.88 -12.32 18.91
N CYS A 348 -12.78 -13.56 19.39
CA CYS A 348 -11.57 -14.13 19.96
C CYS A 348 -11.06 -15.25 19.07
N PHE A 349 -9.77 -15.21 18.72
CA PHE A 349 -9.13 -16.29 17.97
C PHE A 349 -7.65 -16.42 18.26
N ASP A 350 -7.14 -17.63 18.08
CA ASP A 350 -5.73 -17.97 18.17
C ASP A 350 -5.19 -18.20 16.75
N LEU A 351 -3.95 -17.75 16.50
CA LEU A 351 -3.25 -17.94 15.22
C LEU A 351 -1.98 -18.74 15.45
N ASP A 352 -1.89 -19.94 14.88
CA ASP A 352 -0.68 -20.76 14.94
C ASP A 352 0.38 -20.25 13.96
N LEU A 353 1.46 -19.72 14.51
CA LEU A 353 2.62 -19.17 13.81
C LEU A 353 3.87 -20.05 14.02
N SER A 354 3.71 -21.31 14.44
CA SER A 354 4.82 -22.20 14.77
C SER A 354 5.73 -22.51 13.58
N MET A 355 5.18 -22.50 12.36
CA MET A 355 5.89 -22.76 11.11
C MET A 355 6.70 -21.56 10.58
N LEU A 356 6.56 -20.39 11.21
CA LEU A 356 7.27 -19.17 10.85
C LEU A 356 8.39 -18.91 11.88
N ALA A 357 9.64 -18.86 11.38
CA ALA A 357 10.82 -18.81 12.23
C ALA A 357 11.17 -17.40 12.70
N ASP A 358 10.98 -16.38 11.85
CA ASP A 358 11.34 -14.99 12.12
C ASP A 358 10.12 -14.11 12.42
N GLY A 359 10.39 -12.97 13.07
CA GLY A 359 9.36 -11.99 13.45
C GLY A 359 8.75 -11.29 12.24
N ASP A 360 9.51 -11.09 11.17
CA ASP A 360 9.09 -10.42 9.94
C ASP A 360 8.01 -11.20 9.18
N GLY A 361 8.24 -12.49 8.96
CA GLY A 361 7.29 -13.39 8.33
C GLY A 361 6.03 -13.54 9.17
N ARG A 362 6.18 -13.60 10.50
CA ARG A 362 5.05 -13.63 11.45
C ARG A 362 4.21 -12.35 11.39
N LEU A 363 4.86 -11.18 11.37
CA LEU A 363 4.17 -9.90 11.24
C LEU A 363 3.49 -9.77 9.87
N THR A 364 4.15 -10.19 8.80
CA THR A 364 3.59 -10.17 7.44
C THR A 364 2.35 -11.03 7.34
N THR A 365 2.40 -12.28 7.80
CA THR A 365 1.23 -13.19 7.84
C THR A 365 0.08 -12.61 8.66
N LEU A 366 0.38 -11.96 9.78
CA LEU A 366 -0.63 -11.27 10.59
C LEU A 366 -1.31 -10.13 9.82
N LEU A 367 -0.54 -9.29 9.12
CA LEU A 367 -1.07 -8.18 8.34
C LEU A 367 -1.97 -8.66 7.19
N GLU A 368 -1.50 -9.66 6.43
CA GLU A 368 -2.29 -10.27 5.34
C GLU A 368 -3.59 -10.89 5.85
N LEU A 369 -3.56 -11.54 7.02
CA LEU A 369 -4.75 -12.11 7.64
C LEU A 369 -5.75 -11.02 8.02
N VAL A 370 -5.29 -9.93 8.66
CA VAL A 370 -6.18 -8.85 9.11
C VAL A 370 -6.82 -8.13 7.93
N ASP A 371 -6.06 -7.90 6.85
CA ASP A 371 -6.62 -7.40 5.58
C ASP A 371 -7.68 -8.35 5.00
N GLU A 372 -7.39 -9.65 4.99
CA GLU A 372 -8.33 -10.63 4.49
C GLU A 372 -9.61 -10.67 5.32
N ILE A 373 -9.51 -10.68 6.65
CA ILE A 373 -10.66 -10.65 7.56
C ILE A 373 -11.53 -9.45 7.24
N TRP A 374 -10.96 -8.24 7.13
CA TRP A 374 -11.72 -7.05 6.78
C TRP A 374 -12.39 -7.16 5.42
N ARG A 375 -11.65 -7.55 4.38
CA ARG A 375 -12.21 -7.68 3.03
C ARG A 375 -13.39 -8.65 2.98
N LYS A 376 -13.36 -9.70 3.80
CA LYS A 376 -14.37 -10.77 3.81
C LYS A 376 -15.53 -10.52 4.77
N THR A 377 -15.31 -9.77 5.84
CA THR A 377 -16.28 -9.63 6.94
C THR A 377 -16.70 -8.20 7.21
N GLN A 378 -16.00 -7.21 6.66
CA GLN A 378 -16.14 -5.78 6.92
C GLN A 378 -15.97 -5.40 8.40
N LEU A 379 -15.34 -6.28 9.19
CA LEU A 379 -14.95 -5.97 10.57
C LEU A 379 -13.96 -4.82 10.61
N THR A 380 -14.27 -3.82 11.43
CA THR A 380 -13.41 -2.65 11.65
C THR A 380 -13.03 -2.57 13.12
N GLY A 381 -11.81 -2.12 13.40
CA GLY A 381 -11.29 -1.93 14.77
C GLY A 381 -9.96 -2.64 15.05
N PRO A 382 -9.37 -2.40 16.23
CA PRO A 382 -8.13 -3.03 16.66
C PRO A 382 -8.32 -4.51 17.02
N PHE A 383 -7.66 -5.38 16.27
CA PHE A 383 -7.32 -6.73 16.72
C PHE A 383 -6.18 -6.64 17.74
N LEU A 384 -6.50 -6.81 19.02
CA LEU A 384 -5.54 -6.83 20.12
C LEU A 384 -4.84 -8.19 20.17
N MET A 385 -3.55 -8.24 19.87
CA MET A 385 -2.70 -9.42 20.00
C MET A 385 -2.08 -9.49 21.39
N ALA A 386 -2.32 -10.58 22.10
CA ALA A 386 -1.72 -10.90 23.38
C ALA A 386 -0.82 -12.14 23.29
N PRO A 387 0.28 -12.20 24.07
CA PRO A 387 1.12 -13.37 24.14
C PRO A 387 0.35 -14.60 24.60
N GLN A 388 0.75 -15.78 24.12
CA GLN A 388 0.21 -17.05 24.56
C GLN A 388 0.30 -17.24 26.09
N THR A 389 1.36 -16.68 26.71
CA THR A 389 1.64 -16.80 28.15
C THR A 389 0.87 -15.80 29.02
N ASP A 390 0.44 -14.66 28.46
CA ASP A 390 -0.33 -13.64 29.17
C ASP A 390 -1.43 -13.03 28.28
N PRO A 391 -2.54 -13.76 28.06
CA PRO A 391 -3.64 -13.30 27.21
C PRO A 391 -4.36 -12.05 27.72
N ALA A 392 -4.12 -11.64 28.97
CA ALA A 392 -4.73 -10.46 29.57
C ALA A 392 -4.00 -9.16 29.22
N ARG A 393 -2.75 -9.25 28.72
CA ARG A 393 -1.91 -8.10 28.39
C ARG A 393 -1.57 -8.09 26.90
N PRO A 394 -2.41 -7.44 26.06
CA PRO A 394 -2.10 -7.31 24.65
C PRO A 394 -0.85 -6.44 24.45
N ILE A 395 0.03 -6.86 23.53
CA ILE A 395 1.32 -6.20 23.24
C ILE A 395 1.32 -5.51 21.88
N LEU A 396 0.34 -5.79 21.03
CA LEU A 396 0.18 -5.21 19.70
C LEU A 396 -1.32 -5.07 19.40
N ALA A 397 -1.71 -4.03 18.69
CA ALA A 397 -3.05 -3.89 18.12
C ALA A 397 -2.94 -3.70 16.61
N VAL A 398 -3.72 -4.44 15.83
CA VAL A 398 -3.69 -4.37 14.37
C VAL A 398 -5.05 -3.91 13.86
N HIS A 399 -5.09 -2.89 13.01
CA HIS A 399 -6.35 -2.37 12.46
C HIS A 399 -6.40 -2.63 10.96
N ALA A 400 -7.54 -3.13 10.49
CA ALA A 400 -7.84 -3.16 9.07
C ALA A 400 -8.60 -1.89 8.66
N LEU A 401 -7.97 -1.04 7.87
CA LEU A 401 -8.62 -0.03 7.03
C LEU A 401 -8.10 -0.24 5.59
N SER A 402 -8.36 0.68 4.66
CA SER A 402 -7.78 0.65 3.29
C SER A 402 -6.25 0.58 3.21
N GLY A 403 -5.56 0.50 4.37
CA GLY A 403 -4.31 -0.22 4.61
C GLY A 403 -4.30 -0.77 6.05
N VAL A 404 -3.54 -1.84 6.31
CA VAL A 404 -3.38 -2.43 7.64
C VAL A 404 -2.49 -1.55 8.52
N ARG A 405 -2.88 -1.28 9.77
CA ARG A 405 -2.15 -0.41 10.72
C ARG A 405 -1.73 -1.18 11.97
N LEU A 406 -0.56 -0.88 12.55
CA LEU A 406 0.03 -1.58 13.70
C LEU A 406 0.31 -0.66 14.90
N ARG A 407 -0.28 -0.90 16.06
CA ARG A 407 -0.01 -0.16 17.30
C ARG A 407 0.71 -1.04 18.31
N LEU A 408 1.83 -0.57 18.83
CA LEU A 408 2.49 -1.17 19.99
C LEU A 408 1.76 -0.78 21.29
N LEU A 409 1.63 -1.72 22.23
CA LEU A 409 0.97 -1.51 23.52
C LEU A 409 1.96 -1.72 24.67
N ASP A 410 1.94 -0.86 25.69
CA ASP A 410 2.87 -0.91 26.83
C ASP A 410 2.47 -1.95 27.88
#